data_AF-A0A7X8ZZP5-F1
#
_entry.id   AF-A0A7X8ZZP5-F1
#
_cell.length_a   1.000
_cell.length_b   1.000
_cell.length_c   1.000
_cell.angle_alpha   90.00
_cell.angle_beta   90.00
_cell.angle_gamma   90.00
#
_symmetry.space_group_name_H-M   'P 1'
#
loop_
_entity.id
_entity.type
_entity.pdbx_description
1 polymer ?
#
loop_
_entity_poly.entity_id
_entity_poly.type
_entity_poly.pdbx_seq_one_letter_code
_entity_poly.pdbx_strand_id
1 'polypeptide(L)' 'VRITIAAKEHQRLSDMEAQDSYSFMLAEIVVAGESERELQSIYDVCCSALVFTIEDDLEEQRGQIRE' A
#
# COMPACT_ATOMS: atom_id res chain seq x y z
N VAL A 1 14.01 -8.39 -9.14
CA VAL A 1 12.84 -7.76 -8.49
C VAL A 1 13.14 -6.29 -8.34
N ARG A 2 12.17 -5.42 -8.64
CA ARG A 2 12.22 -3.98 -8.39
C ARG A 2 11.03 -3.61 -7.52
N ILE A 3 11.27 -2.86 -6.45
CA ILE A 3 10.24 -2.40 -5.52
C ILE A 3 10.30 -0.88 -5.50
N THR A 4 9.16 -0.23 -5.76
CA THR A 4 9.01 1.23 -5.66
C THR A 4 7.97 1.50 -4.57
N ILE A 5 8.39 2.11 -3.46
CA ILE A 5 7.46 2.53 -2.41
C ILE A 5 6.87 3.90 -2.82
N ALA A 6 5.55 3.96 -2.94
CA ALA A 6 4.84 5.18 -3.31
C ALA A 6 4.42 6.01 -2.08
N ALA A 7 4.11 5.34 -0.95
CA ALA A 7 3.80 5.99 0.31
C ALA A 7 5.07 6.39 1.08
N LYS A 8 5.05 7.54 1.75
CA LYS A 8 6.08 7.96 2.68
C LYS A 8 5.66 7.70 4.13
N GLU A 9 6.62 7.54 5.02
CA GLU A 9 6.35 7.45 6.46
C GLU A 9 5.57 8.67 6.94
N HIS A 10 4.52 8.43 7.75
CA HIS A 10 3.61 9.45 8.29
C HIS A 10 2.88 10.29 7.23
N GLN A 11 2.83 9.82 5.97
CA GLN A 11 2.06 10.49 4.93
C GLN A 11 0.57 10.15 5.06
N ARG A 12 -0.27 11.18 4.97
CA ARG A 12 -1.71 11.00 4.85
C ARG A 12 -2.04 10.39 3.49
N LEU A 13 -2.69 9.23 3.49
CA LEU A 13 -3.01 8.49 2.26
C LEU A 13 -3.90 9.32 1.31
N SER A 14 -4.83 10.12 1.84
CA SER A 14 -5.70 11.00 1.04
C SER A 14 -4.96 12.03 0.20
N ASP A 15 -3.70 12.35 0.53
CA ASP A 15 -2.90 13.34 -0.18
C ASP A 15 -2.09 12.72 -1.32
N MET A 16 -2.22 11.40 -1.56
CA MET A 16 -1.55 10.69 -2.64
C MET A 16 -2.29 10.93 -3.98
N GLU A 17 -1.53 11.32 -5.00
CA GLU A 17 -2.06 11.65 -6.33
C GLU A 17 -2.67 10.45 -7.08
N ALA A 18 -2.38 9.23 -6.65
CA ALA A 18 -2.83 7.98 -7.28
C ALA A 18 -4.13 7.49 -6.61
N GLN A 19 -5.26 8.15 -6.91
CA GLN A 19 -6.58 7.70 -6.48
C GLN A 19 -7.47 7.36 -7.69
N ASP A 20 -7.67 6.07 -7.91
CA ASP A 20 -9.00 5.61 -8.30
C ASP A 20 -9.83 5.58 -7.00
N SER A 21 -11.08 6.05 -7.03
CA SER A 21 -11.84 6.63 -5.89
C SER A 21 -12.00 5.78 -4.61
N TYR A 22 -11.43 4.58 -4.52
CA TYR A 22 -11.51 3.67 -3.37
C TYR A 22 -10.20 2.91 -3.06
N SER A 23 -9.06 3.29 -3.64
CA SER A 23 -7.79 2.58 -3.39
C SER A 23 -6.59 3.52 -3.35
N PHE A 24 -5.63 3.18 -2.49
CA PHE A 24 -4.34 3.85 -2.36
C PHE A 24 -3.23 2.88 -2.73
N MET A 25 -2.34 3.28 -3.65
CA MET A 25 -1.17 2.47 -4.01
C MET A 25 -0.03 2.74 -3.03
N LEU A 26 0.29 1.79 -2.15
CA LEU A 26 1.38 1.93 -1.16
C LEU A 26 2.76 1.61 -1.75
N ALA A 27 2.82 0.60 -2.61
CA ALA A 27 4.03 0.18 -3.31
C ALA A 27 3.70 -0.54 -4.61
N GLU A 28 4.65 -0.48 -5.54
CA GLU A 28 4.68 -1.23 -6.79
C GLU A 28 5.82 -2.25 -6.74
N ILE A 29 5.51 -3.52 -6.99
CA ILE A 29 6.49 -4.63 -7.02
C ILE A 29 6.51 -5.20 -8.43
N VAL A 30 7.68 -5.13 -9.07
CA VAL A 30 7.92 -5.72 -10.39
C VAL A 30 8.85 -6.92 -10.24
N VAL A 31 8.32 -8.11 -10.51
CA VAL A 31 9.05 -9.38 -10.49
C VAL A 31 9.31 -9.88 -11.91
N ALA A 32 10.42 -10.59 -12.10
CA ALA A 32 10.80 -11.24 -13.35
C ALA A 32 11.34 -12.64 -13.01
N GLY A 33 11.07 -13.61 -13.86
CA GLY A 33 11.31 -15.03 -13.60
C GLY A 33 10.95 -15.86 -14.83
N GLU A 34 11.35 -17.13 -14.82
CA GLU A 34 11.25 -18.01 -15.98
C GLU A 34 9.93 -18.80 -16.01
N SER A 35 9.21 -18.83 -14.89
CA SER A 35 7.91 -19.50 -14.76
C SER A 35 6.96 -18.73 -13.85
N GLU A 36 5.66 -18.94 -14.06
CA GLU A 36 4.60 -18.33 -13.24
C GLU A 36 4.73 -18.69 -11.75
N ARG A 37 5.08 -19.95 -11.43
CA ARG A 37 5.29 -20.38 -10.03
C ARG A 37 6.44 -19.64 -9.34
N GLU A 38 7.51 -19.41 -10.07
CA GLU A 38 8.67 -18.68 -9.56
C GLU A 38 8.30 -17.21 -9.32
N LEU A 39 7.64 -16.58 -10.31
CA LEU A 39 7.14 -15.21 -10.19
C LEU A 39 6.23 -15.03 -8.97
N GLN A 40 5.30 -15.96 -8.78
CA GLN A 40 4.37 -15.94 -7.65
C GLN A 40 5.08 -16.12 -6.31
N SER A 41 6.01 -17.07 -6.22
CA SER A 41 6.78 -17.30 -4.99
C SER A 41 7.62 -16.07 -4.61
N ILE A 42 8.27 -15.44 -5.59
CA ILE A 42 9.06 -14.22 -5.36
C ILE A 42 8.15 -13.06 -4.92
N TYR A 43 7.00 -12.90 -5.57
CA TYR A 43 6.02 -11.87 -5.22
C TYR A 43 5.49 -12.06 -3.79
N ASP A 44 5.11 -13.27 -3.41
CA ASP A 44 4.59 -13.59 -2.07
C ASP A 44 5.62 -13.32 -0.97
N VAL A 45 6.89 -13.62 -1.22
CA VAL A 45 7.99 -13.31 -0.30
C VAL A 45 8.16 -11.79 -0.15
N CYS A 46 8.10 -11.03 -1.24
CA CYS A 46 8.18 -9.57 -1.19
C CYS A 46 7.02 -8.96 -0.42
N CYS A 47 5.79 -9.42 -0.66
CA CYS A 47 4.61 -8.98 0.09
C CYS A 47 4.73 -9.28 1.59
N SER A 48 5.23 -10.46 1.94
CA SER A 48 5.40 -10.86 3.35
C SER A 48 6.47 -10.03 4.08
N ALA A 49 7.46 -9.52 3.35
CA ALA A 49 8.51 -8.67 3.91
C ALA A 49 8.14 -7.17 3.96
N LEU A 50 7.21 -6.73 3.10
CA LEU A 50 6.74 -5.35 3.04
C LEU A 50 5.61 -5.12 4.06
N VAL A 51 5.99 -4.75 5.28
CA VAL A 51 5.05 -4.43 6.35
C VAL A 51 4.68 -2.95 6.28
N PHE A 52 3.39 -2.66 6.13
CA PHE A 52 2.83 -1.32 6.26
C PHE A 52 1.98 -1.25 7.53
N THR A 53 2.21 -0.23 8.34
CA THR A 53 1.36 0.10 9.49
C THR A 53 0.57 1.36 9.13
N ILE A 54 -0.76 1.28 9.20
CA ILE A 54 -1.65 2.40 8.96
C ILE A 54 -2.20 2.81 10.32
N GLU A 55 -1.98 4.07 10.67
CA GLU A 55 -2.55 4.66 11.88
C GLU A 55 -3.91 5.26 11.52
N ASP A 56 -4.97 4.72 12.10
CA ASP A 56 -6.31 5.30 12.00
C ASP A 56 -6.51 6.33 13.13
N ASP A 57 -6.57 7.61 12.75
CA ASP A 57 -7.03 8.68 13.66
C ASP A 57 -8.55 8.58 13.83
N LEU A 58 -9.00 7.65 14.67
CA LEU A 58 -10.42 7.45 15.01
C LEU A 58 -11.09 8.68 15.65
N GLU A 59 -10.33 9.71 16.02
CA GLU A 59 -10.85 10.96 16.59
C GLU A 59 -11.47 11.89 15.54
N GLU A 60 -10.96 11.94 14.30
CA GLU A 60 -11.53 12.81 13.25
C GLU A 60 -12.89 12.29 12.73
N GLN A 61 -13.12 10.96 12.72
CA GLN A 61 -14.39 10.40 12.24
C GLN A 61 -15.58 10.59 13.21
N ARG A 62 -15.32 10.81 14.52
CA ARG A 62 -16.40 11.05 15.50
C ARG A 62 -16.87 12.50 15.58
N GLY A 63 -16.15 13.44 14.98
CA GLY A 63 -16.51 14.87 14.95
C GLY A 63 -17.51 15.26 13.87
N GLN A 64 -17.71 14.41 12.86
CA GLN A 64 -18.50 14.73 11.66
C GLN A 64 -19.91 14.11 11.64
N ILE A 65 -20.28 13.35 12.67
CA ILE A 65 -21.67 12.96 12.93
C ILE A 65 -22.15 13.80 14.12
N ARG A 66 -22.54 15.04 13.85
CA ARG A 66 -23.46 15.78 14.72
C ARG A 66 -24.74 16.01 13.91
N GLU A 67 -25.84 15.55 14.49
CA GLU A 67 -27.23 15.67 14.02
C GLU A 67 -27.61 17.09 13.56
#